data_AF-A0A8G2HTR2-F1
#
_entry.id   AF-A0A8G2HTR2-F1
#
_cell.length_a   1.000
_cell.length_b   1.000
_cell.length_c   1.000
_cell.angle_alpha   90.00
_cell.angle_beta   90.00
_cell.angle_gamma   90.00
#
_symmetry.space_group_name_H-M   'P 1'
#
loop_
_entity.id
_entity.type
_entity.pdbx_description
1 polymer ?
#
loop_
_entity_poly.entity_id
_entity_poly.type
_entity_poly.pdbx_seq_one_letter_code
_entity_poly.pdbx_strand_id
1 'polypeptide(L)'
;MRPDESTNRNSNYVPQRQVEFFSSGEQSREKRKPGVEVGGGLSVGGLSLRRLLTMAAVSPADSTDPVDVALRNSLRFLFRHGAPETGVSREDFDPAKDRRYSLARVHGFQRTKDSPAEKTVIIRGDLESVMNVAKPSHQDRILLRKNAQMAGSRGYRCLAVASATVGDNGELGAFRMEGFVNVRPVGTGLQDEDLTPTSDDWVRLQLWSAGLRFLHWLNVVLIVLLSVTGYYIMDPFFGDTFFRGIETGFLMGWMRFIHFSCGFIWIAVGLARAFIAFFSKDRYMRWETFWPIHSKEDMKNLGRTLGFYTFLRKEGPLYVAHNPLQQLTYTSIYIVGALQMLIGLSLYALYHMSNPVWAFIALPCSWFGIPIMRLLHVMIMFLFWWFVIAHIYLAFRADSLERHGGVSAMISGGVWMRRTSRPVDAPEL
;
A
#
# COMPACT_ATOMS: atom_id res chain seq x y z
N MET A 1 -80.95 12.39 6.02
CA MET A 1 -80.73 12.16 7.47
C MET A 1 -79.24 11.90 7.72
N ARG A 2 -78.79 12.16 8.94
CA ARG A 2 -77.53 11.71 9.59
C ARG A 2 -77.93 10.88 10.84
N PRO A 3 -77.00 10.27 11.60
CA PRO A 3 -75.55 10.06 11.38
C PRO A 3 -75.30 8.64 10.81
N ASP A 4 -74.51 7.65 11.28
CA ASP A 4 -73.59 7.32 12.40
C ASP A 4 -72.69 6.13 11.93
N GLU A 5 -71.54 5.75 12.49
CA GLU A 5 -70.39 6.47 13.10
C GLU A 5 -69.21 5.46 13.24
N SER A 6 -67.97 5.93 13.39
CA SER A 6 -66.76 5.18 13.82
C SER A 6 -66.16 4.18 12.81
N THR A 7 -64.89 3.74 12.89
CA THR A 7 -63.81 4.00 13.85
C THR A 7 -62.51 4.46 13.15
N ASN A 8 -61.73 5.31 13.83
CA ASN A 8 -60.36 5.64 13.44
C ASN A 8 -59.37 4.62 14.02
N ARG A 9 -58.40 4.13 13.23
CA ARG A 9 -57.21 3.41 13.71
C ARG A 9 -55.94 3.91 13.04
N ASN A 10 -55.13 4.65 13.79
CA ASN A 10 -53.77 5.00 13.40
C ASN A 10 -52.92 3.76 13.09
N SER A 11 -52.25 3.77 11.94
CA SER A 11 -51.06 2.93 11.70
C SER A 11 -49.90 3.87 11.37
N ASN A 12 -48.98 4.04 12.32
CA ASN A 12 -47.78 4.85 12.14
C ASN A 12 -46.78 4.12 11.24
N TYR A 13 -47.01 4.17 9.93
CA TYR A 13 -46.10 3.59 8.94
C TYR A 13 -44.83 4.46 8.83
N VAL A 14 -43.80 4.13 9.59
CA VAL A 14 -42.47 4.72 9.45
C VAL A 14 -41.95 4.38 8.04
N PRO A 15 -41.67 5.37 7.17
CA PRO A 15 -41.17 5.09 5.84
C PRO A 15 -39.79 4.44 5.94
N GLN A 16 -39.70 3.17 5.56
CA GLN A 16 -38.41 2.48 5.48
C GLN A 16 -37.52 3.23 4.50
N ARG A 17 -36.35 3.69 4.95
CA ARG A 17 -35.29 4.13 4.05
C ARG A 17 -34.77 2.92 3.28
N GLN A 18 -35.37 2.64 2.12
CA GLN A 18 -34.72 1.82 1.12
C GLN A 18 -33.40 2.50 0.75
N VAL A 19 -32.29 1.90 1.19
CA VAL A 19 -30.98 2.18 0.63
C VAL A 19 -30.95 1.46 -0.70
N GLU A 20 -31.02 2.20 -1.80
CA GLU A 20 -30.87 1.63 -3.14
C GLU A 20 -29.42 1.14 -3.32
N PHE A 21 -29.21 -0.14 -3.04
CA PHE A 21 -28.03 -0.84 -3.52
C PHE A 21 -28.14 -0.95 -5.04
N PHE A 22 -27.21 -0.28 -5.73
CA PHE A 22 -27.12 -0.16 -7.20
C PHE A 22 -28.23 0.70 -7.83
N SER A 23 -27.98 2.00 -7.95
CA SER A 23 -28.65 2.80 -8.99
C SER A 23 -28.18 2.32 -10.38
N SER A 24 -29.10 2.31 -11.35
CA SER A 24 -28.77 1.98 -12.74
C SER A 24 -27.88 3.06 -13.37
N GLY A 25 -27.01 2.64 -14.30
CA GLY A 25 -25.85 3.39 -14.78
C GLY A 25 -26.09 4.63 -15.65
N GLU A 26 -27.20 5.35 -15.49
CA GLU A 26 -27.53 6.55 -16.27
C GLU A 26 -27.48 7.87 -15.46
N GLN A 27 -27.47 7.81 -14.12
CA GLN A 27 -27.43 9.01 -13.26
C GLN A 27 -26.00 9.49 -12.93
N SER A 28 -25.22 9.89 -13.93
CA SER A 28 -24.05 10.77 -13.71
C SER A 28 -23.62 11.65 -14.90
N ARG A 29 -24.39 11.70 -15.99
CA ARG A 29 -24.22 12.72 -17.06
C ARG A 29 -24.83 14.09 -16.70
N GLU A 30 -24.72 14.49 -15.43
CA GLU A 30 -24.90 15.90 -15.09
C GLU A 30 -23.77 16.69 -15.78
N LYS A 31 -24.13 17.61 -16.68
CA LYS A 31 -23.16 18.46 -17.39
C LYS A 31 -22.42 19.32 -16.35
N ARG A 32 -21.22 18.87 -15.92
CA ARG A 32 -20.37 19.61 -14.99
C ARG A 32 -20.24 21.05 -15.47
N LYS A 33 -20.68 21.99 -14.64
CA LYS A 33 -20.75 23.42 -14.99
C LYS A 33 -19.34 23.92 -15.37
N PRO A 34 -19.20 24.77 -16.40
CA PRO A 34 -17.90 25.35 -16.74
C PRO A 34 -17.34 26.14 -15.54
N GLY A 35 -16.06 25.95 -15.26
CA GLY A 35 -15.41 26.51 -14.08
C GLY A 35 -13.96 26.06 -13.97
N VAL A 36 -13.33 26.30 -12.81
CA VAL A 36 -11.96 25.88 -12.51
C VAL A 36 -11.97 24.81 -11.40
N GLU A 37 -11.20 23.75 -11.61
CA GLU A 37 -10.91 22.70 -10.65
C GLU A 37 -9.57 23.01 -9.95
N VAL A 38 -9.55 22.92 -8.62
CA VAL A 38 -8.34 23.03 -7.80
C VAL A 38 -7.87 21.64 -7.42
N GLY A 39 -6.65 21.28 -7.80
CA GLY A 39 -6.01 20.01 -7.46
C GLY A 39 -5.13 20.09 -6.21
N GLY A 40 -4.32 19.06 -5.99
CA GLY A 40 -3.24 19.08 -5.00
C GLY A 40 -2.15 20.11 -5.31
N GLY A 41 -1.12 20.19 -4.47
CA GLY A 41 -0.01 21.14 -4.64
C GLY A 41 1.24 20.69 -3.91
N LEU A 42 2.34 21.41 -4.14
CA LEU A 42 3.64 21.17 -3.50
C LEU A 42 3.96 22.37 -2.59
N SER A 43 4.26 22.11 -1.32
CA SER A 43 4.85 23.09 -0.41
C SER A 43 6.35 22.83 -0.26
N VAL A 44 7.12 23.89 -0.10
CA VAL A 44 8.59 23.88 0.04
C VAL A 44 9.01 24.61 1.32
N GLY A 45 8.37 25.74 1.66
CA GLY A 45 8.75 26.57 2.81
C GLY A 45 8.39 26.04 4.20
N GLY A 46 7.98 24.77 4.32
CA GLY A 46 7.56 24.16 5.59
C GLY A 46 6.10 24.45 5.99
N LEU A 47 5.33 25.13 5.15
CA LEU A 47 3.88 25.29 5.32
C LEU A 47 3.14 23.99 5.01
N SER A 48 2.02 23.75 5.69
CA SER A 48 1.08 22.70 5.29
C SER A 48 0.34 23.09 4.00
N LEU A 49 -0.01 22.10 3.18
CA LEU A 49 -0.74 22.32 1.92
C LEU A 49 -2.06 23.10 2.13
N ARG A 50 -2.71 22.95 3.30
CA ARG A 50 -3.89 23.74 3.66
C ARG A 50 -3.58 25.22 3.82
N ARG A 51 -2.47 25.60 4.48
CA ARG A 51 -2.04 27.01 4.60
C ARG A 51 -1.57 27.59 3.27
N LEU A 52 -0.83 26.81 2.48
CA LEU A 52 -0.44 27.19 1.11
C LEU A 52 -1.66 27.51 0.23
N LEU A 53 -2.72 26.69 0.33
CA LEU A 53 -3.99 26.94 -0.35
C LEU A 53 -4.74 28.16 0.20
N THR A 54 -4.74 28.38 1.53
CA THR A 54 -5.27 29.61 2.13
C THR A 54 -4.60 30.85 1.54
N MET A 55 -3.27 30.83 1.39
CA MET A 55 -2.51 31.92 0.77
C MET A 55 -2.82 32.10 -0.71
N ALA A 56 -2.97 31.01 -1.48
CA ALA A 56 -3.37 31.08 -2.88
C ALA A 56 -4.77 31.70 -3.08
N ALA A 57 -5.68 31.47 -2.13
CA ALA A 57 -7.06 31.96 -2.16
C ALA A 57 -7.24 33.44 -1.76
N VAL A 58 -6.18 34.11 -1.28
CA VAL A 58 -6.25 35.53 -0.87
C VAL A 58 -6.51 36.42 -2.08
N SER A 59 -7.62 37.17 -2.03
CA SER A 59 -8.10 38.02 -3.12
C SER A 59 -9.19 38.99 -2.60
N PRO A 60 -9.60 40.03 -3.36
CA PRO A 60 -10.67 40.94 -2.97
C PRO A 60 -11.96 40.18 -2.68
N ALA A 61 -12.68 40.50 -1.60
CA ALA A 61 -13.86 39.74 -1.17
C ALA A 61 -14.89 39.54 -2.31
N ASP A 62 -15.04 40.54 -3.16
CA ASP A 62 -15.92 40.65 -4.33
C ASP A 62 -15.32 40.15 -5.67
N SER A 63 -14.14 39.51 -5.65
CA SER A 63 -13.49 39.00 -6.87
C SER A 63 -14.35 38.00 -7.64
N THR A 64 -14.53 38.26 -8.93
CA THR A 64 -15.28 37.43 -9.89
C THR A 64 -14.39 36.49 -10.72
N ASP A 65 -13.07 36.45 -10.46
CA ASP A 65 -12.15 35.55 -11.17
C ASP A 65 -12.53 34.07 -10.92
N PRO A 66 -12.75 33.24 -11.95
CA PRO A 66 -13.05 31.82 -11.80
C PRO A 66 -12.02 31.04 -10.96
N VAL A 67 -10.75 31.46 -10.95
CA VAL A 67 -9.68 30.87 -10.14
C VAL A 67 -9.87 31.22 -8.66
N ASP A 68 -10.20 32.48 -8.34
CA ASP A 68 -10.44 32.92 -6.95
C ASP A 68 -11.66 32.23 -6.35
N VAL A 69 -12.75 32.17 -7.11
CA VAL A 69 -13.98 31.49 -6.73
C VAL A 69 -13.71 29.99 -6.50
N ALA A 70 -12.94 29.34 -7.35
CA ALA A 70 -12.58 27.94 -7.20
C ALA A 70 -11.67 27.68 -5.97
N LEU A 71 -10.66 28.52 -5.74
CA LEU A 71 -9.77 28.42 -4.58
C LEU A 71 -10.53 28.59 -3.27
N ARG A 72 -11.39 29.61 -3.16
CA ARG A 72 -12.26 29.82 -1.99
C ARG A 72 -13.24 28.68 -1.75
N ASN A 73 -13.84 28.14 -2.81
CA ASN A 73 -14.71 26.97 -2.68
C ASN A 73 -13.94 25.72 -2.23
N SER A 74 -12.71 25.51 -2.69
CA SER A 74 -11.87 24.38 -2.26
C SER A 74 -11.52 24.40 -0.77
N LEU A 75 -11.35 25.59 -0.17
CA LEU A 75 -11.16 25.73 1.28
C LEU A 75 -12.34 25.20 2.10
N ARG A 76 -13.58 25.39 1.61
CA ARG A 76 -14.80 24.93 2.32
C ARG A 76 -14.84 23.40 2.48
N PHE A 77 -14.28 22.64 1.53
CA PHE A 77 -14.19 21.17 1.63
C PHE A 77 -13.05 20.70 2.55
N LEU A 78 -11.97 21.48 2.67
CA LEU A 78 -10.77 21.11 3.44
C LEU A 78 -10.83 21.52 4.92
N PHE A 79 -11.69 22.48 5.28
CA PHE A 79 -11.84 23.00 6.64
C PHE A 79 -13.24 22.70 7.23
N ARG A 80 -13.39 21.51 7.83
CA ARG A 80 -14.65 21.01 8.42
C ARG A 80 -15.28 21.87 9.53
N HIS A 81 -14.56 22.84 10.09
CA HIS A 81 -15.00 23.69 11.19
C HIS A 81 -15.07 25.19 10.80
N GLY A 82 -15.24 25.47 9.51
CA GLY A 82 -15.22 26.81 8.95
C GLY A 82 -13.91 27.08 8.20
N ALA A 83 -14.02 27.59 6.98
CA ALA A 83 -12.87 28.00 6.18
C ALA A 83 -12.28 29.31 6.71
N PRO A 84 -10.94 29.49 6.69
CA PRO A 84 -10.32 30.76 7.05
C PRO A 84 -10.76 31.86 6.07
N GLU A 85 -10.97 33.06 6.61
CA GLU A 85 -11.30 34.23 5.80
C GLU A 85 -10.09 34.64 4.94
N THR A 86 -10.36 34.85 3.65
CA THR A 86 -9.34 35.14 2.61
C THR A 86 -9.73 36.34 1.74
N GLY A 87 -10.73 37.11 2.20
CA GLY A 87 -11.06 38.41 1.63
C GLY A 87 -10.10 39.47 2.12
N VAL A 88 -9.52 40.24 1.20
CA VAL A 88 -8.77 41.47 1.50
C VAL A 88 -9.48 42.69 0.91
N SER A 89 -9.10 43.89 1.35
CA SER A 89 -9.52 45.13 0.69
C SER A 89 -8.99 45.19 -0.73
N ARG A 90 -9.69 45.92 -1.62
CA ARG A 90 -9.19 46.24 -2.97
C ARG A 90 -7.92 47.11 -2.92
N GLU A 91 -7.70 47.84 -1.82
CA GLU A 91 -6.49 48.66 -1.60
C GLU A 91 -5.27 47.80 -1.21
N ASP A 92 -5.51 46.60 -0.68
CA ASP A 92 -4.48 45.63 -0.28
C ASP A 92 -4.20 44.57 -1.36
N PHE A 93 -4.82 44.69 -2.54
CA PHE A 93 -4.68 43.73 -3.63
C PHE A 93 -4.30 44.39 -4.96
N ASP A 94 -3.09 44.10 -5.44
CA ASP A 94 -2.55 44.63 -6.69
C ASP A 94 -2.55 43.52 -7.78
N PRO A 95 -3.48 43.57 -8.76
CA PRO A 95 -3.71 42.48 -9.72
C PRO A 95 -2.58 42.31 -10.74
N ALA A 96 -2.60 41.16 -11.43
CA ALA A 96 -1.67 40.83 -12.50
C ALA A 96 -1.98 41.62 -13.79
N LYS A 97 -1.50 42.87 -13.88
CA LYS A 97 -1.56 43.71 -15.09
C LYS A 97 -0.32 43.47 -15.98
N ASP A 98 0.74 44.23 -15.74
CA ASP A 98 1.97 44.23 -16.55
C ASP A 98 2.95 43.09 -16.20
N ARG A 99 2.51 42.17 -15.33
CA ARG A 99 3.30 41.09 -14.72
C ARG A 99 2.42 39.86 -14.48
N ARG A 100 3.00 38.66 -14.55
CA ARG A 100 2.26 37.38 -14.42
C ARG A 100 1.96 36.95 -12.98
N TYR A 101 1.86 37.91 -12.05
CA TYR A 101 1.55 37.65 -10.65
C TYR A 101 0.79 38.82 -10.00
N SER A 102 -0.10 38.50 -9.06
CA SER A 102 -0.73 39.47 -8.17
C SER A 102 -0.02 39.53 -6.83
N LEU A 103 -0.17 40.65 -6.13
CA LEU A 103 0.29 40.85 -4.75
C LEU A 103 -0.93 41.06 -3.86
N ALA A 104 -0.92 40.46 -2.67
CA ALA A 104 -1.90 40.71 -1.62
C ALA A 104 -1.20 41.04 -0.31
N ARG A 105 -1.57 42.14 0.35
CA ARG A 105 -1.16 42.44 1.73
C ARG A 105 -2.14 41.77 2.69
N VAL A 106 -1.62 41.07 3.69
CA VAL A 106 -2.41 40.40 4.73
C VAL A 106 -1.88 40.83 6.09
N HIS A 107 -2.80 41.29 6.94
CA HIS A 107 -2.51 41.68 8.31
C HIS A 107 -2.73 40.50 9.26
N GLY A 108 -1.74 40.18 10.09
CA GLY A 108 -1.87 39.14 11.11
C GLY A 108 -1.76 37.70 10.59
N PHE A 109 -1.06 37.46 9.46
CA PHE A 109 -0.86 36.10 8.97
C PHE A 109 0.12 35.34 9.88
N GLN A 110 -0.34 34.26 10.49
CA GLN A 110 0.52 33.34 11.26
C GLN A 110 1.12 32.27 10.34
N ARG A 111 2.43 32.03 10.43
CA ARG A 111 3.11 31.06 9.57
C ARG A 111 3.00 29.61 10.09
N THR A 112 3.25 29.37 11.38
CA THR A 112 2.89 28.13 12.12
C THR A 112 1.71 28.38 13.08
N LYS A 113 1.39 27.44 13.99
CA LYS A 113 0.41 27.70 15.07
C LYS A 113 0.97 28.66 16.12
N ASP A 114 2.29 28.64 16.29
CA ASP A 114 3.03 29.23 17.41
C ASP A 114 3.94 30.39 16.92
N SER A 115 3.79 30.79 15.65
CA SER A 115 4.41 31.99 15.09
C SER A 115 3.63 33.25 15.49
N PRO A 116 4.28 34.42 15.62
CA PRO A 116 3.58 35.69 15.70
C PRO A 116 2.71 35.94 14.44
N ALA A 117 1.75 36.84 14.58
CA ALA A 117 0.83 37.23 13.53
C ALA A 117 1.43 38.42 12.74
N GLU A 118 2.07 38.14 11.60
CA GLU A 118 2.93 39.11 10.90
C GLU A 118 2.19 39.85 9.78
N LYS A 119 2.60 41.09 9.50
CA LYS A 119 2.23 41.82 8.27
C LYS A 119 2.94 41.12 7.10
N THR A 120 2.19 40.48 6.21
CA THR A 120 2.74 39.62 5.14
C THR A 120 2.27 40.09 3.78
N VAL A 121 3.19 40.23 2.81
CA VAL A 121 2.85 40.35 1.39
C VAL A 121 2.96 38.96 0.76
N ILE A 122 1.87 38.52 0.14
CA ILE A 122 1.75 37.26 -0.58
C ILE A 122 1.84 37.55 -2.08
N ILE A 123 2.77 36.89 -2.78
CA ILE A 123 2.75 36.80 -4.24
C ILE A 123 1.97 35.56 -4.63
N ARG A 124 1.08 35.66 -5.63
CA ARG A 124 0.53 34.49 -6.33
C ARG A 124 0.49 34.68 -7.84
N GLY A 125 0.90 33.68 -8.61
CA GLY A 125 0.98 33.80 -10.07
C GLY A 125 1.68 32.65 -10.80
N ASP A 126 2.18 32.94 -11.99
CA ASP A 126 2.97 32.02 -12.83
C ASP A 126 4.26 31.54 -12.13
N LEU A 127 4.57 30.25 -12.26
CA LEU A 127 5.64 29.62 -11.49
C LEU A 127 7.04 30.18 -11.76
N GLU A 128 7.45 30.36 -13.02
CA GLU A 128 8.76 30.95 -13.30
C GLU A 128 8.82 32.42 -12.88
N SER A 129 7.71 33.15 -13.05
CA SER A 129 7.60 34.54 -12.64
C SER A 129 7.74 34.71 -11.12
N VAL A 130 7.05 33.89 -10.32
CA VAL A 130 7.16 33.90 -8.85
C VAL A 130 8.54 33.41 -8.39
N MET A 131 9.11 32.36 -9.00
CA MET A 131 10.46 31.89 -8.67
C MET A 131 11.57 32.92 -9.01
N ASN A 132 11.37 33.77 -10.01
CA ASN A 132 12.33 34.84 -10.34
C ASN A 132 12.32 35.98 -9.30
N VAL A 133 11.19 36.23 -8.64
CA VAL A 133 11.10 37.18 -7.52
C VAL A 133 11.61 36.56 -6.22
N ALA A 134 11.15 35.34 -5.90
CA ALA A 134 11.46 34.66 -4.64
C ALA A 134 12.84 33.96 -4.59
N LYS A 135 13.57 33.93 -5.72
CA LYS A 135 14.94 33.41 -5.88
C LYS A 135 15.26 32.18 -4.99
N PRO A 136 14.46 31.08 -5.09
CA PRO A 136 14.61 29.92 -4.22
C PRO A 136 15.93 29.18 -4.47
N SER A 137 16.31 28.28 -3.56
CA SER A 137 17.56 27.52 -3.69
C SER A 137 17.58 26.68 -4.97
N HIS A 138 18.77 26.29 -5.42
CA HIS A 138 18.92 25.46 -6.61
C HIS A 138 18.18 24.12 -6.49
N GLN A 139 18.17 23.52 -5.29
CA GLN A 139 17.45 22.28 -5.00
C GLN A 139 15.93 22.48 -5.09
N ASP A 140 15.41 23.55 -4.47
CA ASP A 140 13.99 23.90 -4.51
C ASP A 140 13.53 24.20 -5.94
N ARG A 141 14.32 24.94 -6.72
CA ARG A 141 13.97 25.28 -8.11
C ARG A 141 13.89 24.05 -9.01
N ILE A 142 14.76 23.05 -8.80
CA ILE A 142 14.67 21.74 -9.47
C ILE A 142 13.41 20.99 -9.03
N LEU A 143 13.14 20.92 -7.72
CA LEU A 143 11.98 20.22 -7.16
C LEU A 143 10.65 20.82 -7.66
N LEU A 144 10.53 22.15 -7.64
CA LEU A 144 9.38 22.89 -8.13
C LEU A 144 9.14 22.65 -9.62
N ARG A 145 10.17 22.82 -10.47
CA ARG A 145 10.08 22.57 -11.91
C ARG A 145 9.68 21.13 -12.24
N LYS A 146 10.30 20.14 -11.58
CA LYS A 146 10.00 18.71 -11.81
C LYS A 146 8.54 18.38 -11.48
N ASN A 147 8.03 18.85 -10.34
CA ASN A 147 6.63 18.61 -9.96
C ASN A 147 5.65 19.40 -10.83
N ALA A 148 6.00 20.61 -11.24
CA ALA A 148 5.18 21.41 -12.14
C ALA A 148 5.10 20.82 -13.57
N GLN A 149 6.18 20.22 -14.06
CA GLN A 149 6.16 19.48 -15.33
C GLN A 149 5.22 18.26 -15.27
N MET A 150 5.24 17.51 -14.16
CA MET A 150 4.32 16.38 -13.92
C MET A 150 2.86 16.81 -13.71
N ALA A 151 2.61 18.03 -13.24
CA ALA A 151 1.27 18.62 -13.19
C ALA A 151 0.81 19.09 -14.58
N GLY A 152 1.70 19.74 -15.34
CA GLY A 152 1.46 20.19 -16.71
C GLY A 152 1.10 19.04 -17.66
N SER A 153 1.79 17.90 -17.56
CA SER A 153 1.46 16.70 -18.34
C SER A 153 0.11 16.05 -17.97
N ARG A 154 -0.58 16.54 -16.93
CA ARG A 154 -1.93 16.14 -16.52
C ARG A 154 -2.99 17.23 -16.77
N GLY A 155 -2.62 18.28 -17.51
CA GLY A 155 -3.49 19.41 -17.85
C GLY A 155 -3.62 20.48 -16.75
N TYR A 156 -2.86 20.40 -15.65
CA TYR A 156 -2.87 21.42 -14.60
C TYR A 156 -1.86 22.55 -14.87
N ARG A 157 -2.25 23.78 -14.54
CA ARG A 157 -1.33 24.91 -14.38
C ARG A 157 -1.00 25.11 -12.91
N CYS A 158 0.26 25.44 -12.63
CA CYS A 158 0.75 25.65 -11.27
C CYS A 158 0.65 27.13 -10.90
N LEU A 159 -0.30 27.47 -10.02
CA LEU A 159 -0.38 28.78 -9.36
C LEU A 159 0.63 28.79 -8.21
N ALA A 160 1.79 29.40 -8.43
CA ALA A 160 2.85 29.53 -7.45
C ALA A 160 2.53 30.58 -6.39
N VAL A 161 3.06 30.37 -5.18
CA VAL A 161 2.88 31.25 -4.02
C VAL A 161 4.23 31.51 -3.33
N ALA A 162 4.49 32.78 -3.02
CA ALA A 162 5.63 33.23 -2.21
C ALA A 162 5.18 34.23 -1.14
N SER A 163 5.96 34.38 -0.07
CA SER A 163 5.69 35.27 1.06
C SER A 163 6.86 36.23 1.30
N ALA A 164 6.58 37.45 1.74
CA ALA A 164 7.55 38.34 2.36
C ALA A 164 6.93 38.98 3.60
N THR A 165 7.71 39.12 4.67
CA THR A 165 7.32 39.87 5.86
C THR A 165 7.54 41.36 5.64
N VAL A 166 6.70 42.19 6.26
CA VAL A 166 6.84 43.65 6.25
C VAL A 166 7.27 44.08 7.65
N GLY A 167 8.45 44.67 7.76
CA GLY A 167 8.96 45.21 9.02
C GLY A 167 8.17 46.43 9.50
N ASP A 168 8.32 46.81 10.76
CA ASP A 168 7.54 47.93 11.32
C ASP A 168 7.86 49.29 10.69
N ASN A 169 9.05 49.43 10.09
CA ASN A 169 9.45 50.58 9.27
C ASN A 169 8.73 50.63 7.90
N GLY A 170 7.91 49.63 7.55
CA GLY A 170 7.28 49.48 6.22
C GLY A 170 8.16 48.82 5.17
N GLU A 171 9.42 48.50 5.49
CA GLU A 171 10.36 47.81 4.59
C GLU A 171 9.93 46.35 4.32
N LEU A 172 10.14 45.91 3.09
CA LEU A 172 9.73 44.59 2.60
C LEU A 172 10.90 43.60 2.65
N GLY A 173 10.73 42.52 3.40
CA GLY A 173 11.72 41.43 3.48
C GLY A 173 11.90 40.66 2.17
N ALA A 174 12.96 39.86 2.09
CA ALA A 174 13.21 39.01 0.93
C ALA A 174 12.10 37.96 0.74
N PHE A 175 11.56 37.86 -0.47
CA PHE A 175 10.51 36.89 -0.80
C PHE A 175 11.00 35.45 -0.67
N ARG A 176 10.28 34.64 0.11
CA ARG A 176 10.46 33.21 0.29
C ARG A 176 9.47 32.44 -0.59
N MET A 177 9.96 31.47 -1.35
CA MET A 177 9.11 30.56 -2.12
C MET A 177 8.42 29.57 -1.17
N GLU A 178 7.09 29.58 -1.12
CA GLU A 178 6.33 28.72 -0.21
C GLU A 178 5.83 27.46 -0.92
N GLY A 179 5.45 27.53 -2.20
CA GLY A 179 5.00 26.37 -2.96
C GLY A 179 4.18 26.71 -4.23
N PHE A 180 3.40 25.75 -4.73
CA PHE A 180 2.35 26.00 -5.73
C PHE A 180 1.11 25.12 -5.51
N VAL A 181 -0.04 25.61 -5.99
CA VAL A 181 -1.33 24.91 -6.05
C VAL A 181 -1.68 24.64 -7.52
N ASN A 182 -2.22 23.48 -7.83
CA ASN A 182 -2.64 23.15 -9.19
C ASN A 182 -4.06 23.63 -9.49
N VAL A 183 -4.26 24.24 -10.66
CA VAL A 183 -5.56 24.68 -11.16
C VAL A 183 -5.74 24.27 -12.63
N ARG A 184 -6.94 23.84 -13.03
CA ARG A 184 -7.28 23.55 -14.44
C ARG A 184 -8.73 23.89 -14.76
N PRO A 185 -9.10 24.15 -16.03
CA PRO A 185 -10.51 24.20 -16.43
C PRO A 185 -11.21 22.84 -16.20
N VAL A 186 -12.43 22.88 -15.65
CA VAL A 186 -13.29 21.70 -15.49
C VAL A 186 -13.55 21.07 -16.86
N GLY A 187 -13.28 19.78 -17.01
CA GLY A 187 -13.48 19.03 -18.26
C GLY A 187 -12.27 19.00 -19.21
N THR A 188 -11.16 19.67 -18.88
CA THR A 188 -9.90 19.60 -19.65
C THR A 188 -8.86 18.63 -19.06
N GLY A 189 -9.30 17.73 -18.17
CA GLY A 189 -8.52 16.54 -17.81
C GLY A 189 -8.53 15.52 -18.94
N LEU A 190 -7.58 14.58 -18.91
CA LEU A 190 -7.61 13.37 -19.75
C LEU A 190 -8.96 12.65 -19.55
N GLN A 191 -9.54 12.12 -20.63
CA GLN A 191 -10.89 11.54 -20.58
C GLN A 191 -10.87 10.04 -20.27
N ASP A 192 -11.82 9.64 -19.42
CA ASP A 192 -12.35 8.31 -19.06
C ASP A 192 -11.41 7.12 -18.74
N GLU A 193 -10.18 7.04 -19.25
CA GLU A 193 -9.23 5.95 -18.92
C GLU A 193 -7.83 6.44 -18.49
N ASP A 194 -7.33 7.56 -19.02
CA ASP A 194 -5.94 8.02 -18.79
C ASP A 194 -5.73 8.83 -17.46
N LEU A 195 -6.80 9.04 -16.69
CA LEU A 195 -6.68 9.59 -15.34
C LEU A 195 -6.55 8.46 -14.31
N THR A 196 -5.34 8.20 -13.82
CA THR A 196 -5.22 7.83 -12.40
C THR A 196 -5.64 9.06 -11.58
N PRO A 197 -6.80 9.07 -10.87
CA PRO A 197 -7.21 10.25 -10.13
C PRO A 197 -6.22 10.51 -8.99
N THR A 198 -5.62 11.70 -8.98
CA THR A 198 -4.63 12.10 -7.97
C THR A 198 -5.30 12.71 -6.77
N SER A 199 -5.97 11.87 -5.99
CA SER A 199 -5.76 11.92 -4.55
C SER A 199 -4.38 11.30 -4.28
N ASP A 200 -3.33 12.13 -4.22
CA ASP A 200 -1.96 11.71 -3.85
C ASP A 200 -1.83 11.33 -2.34
N ASP A 201 -2.96 10.92 -1.73
CA ASP A 201 -3.00 10.10 -0.52
C ASP A 201 -2.48 8.71 -0.87
N TRP A 202 -1.21 8.46 -0.60
CA TRP A 202 -0.71 7.09 -0.48
C TRP A 202 -1.26 6.47 0.80
N VAL A 203 -2.16 5.50 0.68
CA VAL A 203 -2.72 4.78 1.81
C VAL A 203 -1.77 3.63 2.16
N ARG A 204 -1.30 3.62 3.40
CA ARG A 204 -0.55 2.48 3.95
C ARG A 204 -1.53 1.41 4.40
N LEU A 205 -1.68 0.37 3.58
CA LEU A 205 -2.47 -0.82 3.93
C LEU A 205 -1.63 -1.74 4.83
N GLN A 206 -2.09 -1.97 6.05
CA GLN A 206 -1.38 -2.80 7.03
C GLN A 206 -1.66 -4.30 6.83
N LEU A 207 -1.22 -4.84 5.69
CA LEU A 207 -1.50 -6.21 5.24
C LEU A 207 -0.97 -7.30 6.16
N TRP A 208 0.27 -7.15 6.66
CA TRP A 208 0.99 -8.25 7.28
C TRP A 208 1.25 -7.98 8.77
N SER A 209 0.40 -8.61 9.59
CA SER A 209 0.50 -8.56 11.05
C SER A 209 1.90 -8.96 11.54
N ALA A 210 2.33 -8.44 12.69
CA ALA A 210 3.66 -8.72 13.23
C ALA A 210 3.88 -10.23 13.48
N GLY A 211 2.84 -10.94 13.94
CA GLY A 211 2.87 -12.39 14.11
C GLY A 211 3.04 -13.15 12.80
N LEU A 212 2.36 -12.75 11.72
CA LEU A 212 2.52 -13.40 10.41
C LEU A 212 3.94 -13.20 9.86
N ARG A 213 4.50 -12.00 9.98
CA ARG A 213 5.89 -11.71 9.58
C ARG A 213 6.89 -12.53 10.40
N PHE A 214 6.73 -12.58 11.73
CA PHE A 214 7.57 -13.41 12.59
C PHE A 214 7.52 -14.89 12.19
N LEU A 215 6.32 -15.46 11.99
CA LEU A 215 6.17 -16.85 11.55
C LEU A 215 6.83 -17.11 10.19
N HIS A 216 6.75 -16.19 9.23
CA HIS A 216 7.43 -16.32 7.94
C HIS A 216 8.96 -16.31 8.09
N TRP A 217 9.54 -15.30 8.76
CA TRP A 217 10.99 -15.21 8.91
C TRP A 217 11.56 -16.38 9.74
N LEU A 218 10.81 -16.86 10.73
CA LEU A 218 11.12 -18.09 11.46
C LEU A 218 11.09 -19.33 10.54
N ASN A 219 10.09 -19.47 9.66
CA ASN A 219 10.07 -20.53 8.64
C ASN A 219 11.28 -20.45 7.70
N VAL A 220 11.68 -19.26 7.23
CA VAL A 220 12.86 -19.07 6.37
C VAL A 220 14.13 -19.56 7.07
N VAL A 221 14.36 -19.16 8.32
CA VAL A 221 15.52 -19.60 9.11
C VAL A 221 15.50 -21.12 9.33
N LEU A 222 14.34 -21.69 9.68
CA LEU A 222 14.20 -23.13 9.90
C LEU A 222 14.43 -23.95 8.62
N ILE A 223 13.88 -23.53 7.47
CA ILE A 223 14.07 -24.20 6.18
C ILE A 223 15.54 -24.17 5.75
N VAL A 224 16.26 -23.06 5.97
CA VAL A 224 17.71 -22.97 5.70
C VAL A 224 18.51 -23.90 6.62
N LEU A 225 18.27 -23.86 7.94
CA LEU A 225 18.98 -24.74 8.89
C LEU A 225 18.70 -26.22 8.63
N LEU A 226 17.44 -26.60 8.39
CA LEU A 226 17.04 -27.96 8.03
C LEU A 226 17.66 -28.41 6.70
N SER A 227 17.77 -27.51 5.71
CA SER A 227 18.40 -27.82 4.42
C SER A 227 19.90 -28.06 4.54
N VAL A 228 20.63 -27.18 5.23
CA VAL A 228 22.09 -27.30 5.38
C VAL A 228 22.45 -28.54 6.19
N THR A 229 21.78 -28.74 7.33
CA THR A 229 22.01 -29.94 8.16
C THR A 229 21.52 -31.22 7.49
N GLY A 230 20.37 -31.18 6.79
CA GLY A 230 19.80 -32.33 6.08
C GLY A 230 20.65 -32.80 4.91
N TYR A 231 21.19 -31.85 4.12
CA TYR A 231 22.13 -32.15 3.06
C TYR A 231 23.42 -32.77 3.61
N TYR A 232 23.99 -32.22 4.69
CA TYR A 232 25.16 -32.82 5.37
C TYR A 232 24.87 -34.23 5.92
N ILE A 233 23.66 -34.47 6.44
CA ILE A 233 23.25 -35.80 6.95
C ILE A 233 23.10 -36.83 5.81
N MET A 234 22.79 -36.38 4.59
CA MET A 234 22.75 -37.19 3.38
C MET A 234 24.15 -37.45 2.81
N ASP A 235 24.98 -36.40 2.70
CA ASP A 235 26.32 -36.42 2.12
C ASP A 235 27.29 -35.57 2.97
N PRO A 236 28.11 -36.18 3.86
CA PRO A 236 29.03 -35.47 4.76
C PRO A 236 30.23 -34.82 4.04
N PHE A 237 29.97 -33.74 3.30
CA PHE A 237 30.92 -33.08 2.39
C PHE A 237 32.11 -32.36 3.08
N PHE A 238 32.20 -32.36 4.42
CA PHE A 238 33.36 -31.86 5.17
C PHE A 238 33.47 -32.52 6.56
N GLY A 239 34.57 -32.27 7.27
CA GLY A 239 34.81 -32.76 8.63
C GLY A 239 35.45 -34.15 8.71
N ASP A 240 35.38 -34.77 9.89
CA ASP A 240 36.19 -35.94 10.27
C ASP A 240 35.94 -37.19 9.40
N THR A 241 34.73 -37.32 8.85
CA THR A 241 34.38 -38.37 7.87
C THR A 241 34.97 -38.15 6.48
N PHE A 242 35.31 -36.90 6.14
CA PHE A 242 36.00 -36.52 4.91
C PHE A 242 37.53 -36.61 5.09
N PHE A 243 38.05 -36.06 6.20
CA PHE A 243 39.46 -36.10 6.58
C PHE A 243 39.80 -37.39 7.37
N ARG A 244 40.01 -38.49 6.65
CA ARG A 244 40.29 -39.85 7.17
C ARG A 244 41.60 -39.99 8.00
N GLY A 245 41.73 -39.30 9.13
CA GLY A 245 42.92 -39.43 9.98
C GLY A 245 43.08 -38.52 11.21
N ILE A 246 42.13 -37.64 11.54
CA ILE A 246 42.26 -36.73 12.70
C ILE A 246 41.00 -36.80 13.58
N GLU A 247 41.11 -37.55 14.69
CA GLU A 247 40.18 -37.71 15.83
C GLU A 247 38.68 -37.99 15.54
N THR A 248 38.02 -38.73 16.45
CA THR A 248 36.59 -39.05 16.32
C THR A 248 35.72 -37.91 16.84
N GLY A 249 35.65 -36.81 16.06
CA GLY A 249 34.81 -35.66 16.37
C GLY A 249 33.30 -35.94 16.33
N PHE A 250 32.52 -35.08 16.97
CA PHE A 250 31.07 -35.24 17.13
C PHE A 250 30.25 -34.41 16.11
N LEU A 251 30.85 -33.99 14.98
CA LEU A 251 30.22 -33.05 14.04
C LEU A 251 28.89 -33.58 13.48
N MET A 252 28.83 -34.86 13.09
CA MET A 252 27.59 -35.51 12.65
C MET A 252 26.53 -35.62 13.76
N GLY A 253 26.96 -35.71 15.03
CA GLY A 253 26.08 -35.65 16.18
C GLY A 253 25.44 -34.26 16.35
N TRP A 254 26.25 -33.20 16.25
CA TRP A 254 25.77 -31.82 16.28
C TRP A 254 24.84 -31.48 15.11
N MET A 255 25.18 -31.88 13.89
CA MET A 255 24.34 -31.67 12.70
C MET A 255 22.97 -32.35 12.85
N ARG A 256 22.94 -33.60 13.34
CA ARG A 256 21.70 -34.32 13.65
C ARG A 256 20.91 -33.65 14.78
N PHE A 257 21.55 -33.22 15.85
CA PHE A 257 20.90 -32.51 16.96
C PHE A 257 20.21 -31.23 16.47
N ILE A 258 20.93 -30.36 15.75
CA ILE A 258 20.38 -29.12 15.17
C ILE A 258 19.22 -29.45 14.24
N HIS A 259 19.37 -30.45 13.35
CA HIS A 259 18.31 -30.87 12.43
C HIS A 259 17.03 -31.29 13.16
N PHE A 260 17.14 -32.16 14.17
CA PHE A 260 15.98 -32.64 14.93
C PHE A 260 15.34 -31.51 15.76
N SER A 261 16.13 -30.67 16.43
CA SER A 261 15.61 -29.50 17.17
C SER A 261 14.89 -28.52 16.25
N CYS A 262 15.46 -28.17 15.10
CA CYS A 262 14.79 -27.34 14.10
C CYS A 262 13.53 -28.03 13.55
N GLY A 263 13.54 -29.35 13.38
CA GLY A 263 12.38 -30.13 12.92
C GLY A 263 11.20 -30.05 13.89
N PHE A 264 11.44 -30.24 15.19
CA PHE A 264 10.40 -30.11 16.21
C PHE A 264 9.88 -28.67 16.35
N ILE A 265 10.75 -27.66 16.26
CA ILE A 265 10.33 -26.25 16.21
C ILE A 265 9.48 -25.98 14.96
N TRP A 266 9.86 -26.52 13.81
CA TRP A 266 9.12 -26.35 12.55
C TRP A 266 7.76 -27.03 12.59
N ILE A 267 7.65 -28.22 13.20
CA ILE A 267 6.37 -28.89 13.50
C ILE A 267 5.50 -28.01 14.41
N ALA A 268 6.04 -27.45 15.49
CA ALA A 268 5.29 -26.57 16.39
C ALA A 268 4.80 -25.30 15.68
N VAL A 269 5.63 -24.69 14.82
CA VAL A 269 5.27 -23.55 13.96
C VAL A 269 4.18 -23.94 12.94
N GLY A 270 4.27 -25.13 12.35
CA GLY A 270 3.26 -25.69 11.44
C GLY A 270 1.90 -25.89 12.12
N LEU A 271 1.90 -26.51 13.31
CA LEU A 271 0.70 -26.71 14.13
C LEU A 271 0.07 -25.37 14.56
N ALA A 272 0.88 -24.40 15.01
CA ALA A 272 0.41 -23.06 15.33
C ALA A 272 -0.20 -22.36 14.10
N ARG A 273 0.42 -22.50 12.91
CA ARG A 273 -0.10 -21.93 11.67
C ARG A 273 -1.39 -22.60 11.21
N ALA A 274 -1.52 -23.92 11.36
CA ALA A 274 -2.74 -24.68 11.07
C ALA A 274 -3.89 -24.27 12.00
N PHE A 275 -3.64 -24.18 13.32
CA PHE A 275 -4.62 -23.65 14.28
C PHE A 275 -5.10 -22.25 13.90
N ILE A 276 -4.17 -21.35 13.58
CA ILE A 276 -4.50 -20.00 13.09
C ILE A 276 -5.33 -20.04 11.79
N ALA A 277 -5.07 -20.99 10.88
CA ALA A 277 -5.79 -21.10 9.62
C ALA A 277 -7.27 -21.51 9.78
N PHE A 278 -7.61 -22.28 10.82
CA PHE A 278 -9.00 -22.65 11.11
C PHE A 278 -9.72 -21.65 12.03
N PHE A 279 -9.02 -21.05 13.00
CA PHE A 279 -9.64 -20.26 14.07
C PHE A 279 -9.47 -18.72 13.95
N SER A 280 -8.71 -18.20 12.98
CA SER A 280 -8.56 -16.74 12.82
C SER A 280 -9.84 -16.06 12.33
N LYS A 281 -10.10 -14.84 12.84
CA LYS A 281 -11.15 -13.93 12.36
C LYS A 281 -10.72 -13.08 11.16
N ASP A 282 -9.42 -13.02 10.86
CA ASP A 282 -8.87 -12.24 9.75
C ASP A 282 -9.07 -12.97 8.42
N ARG A 283 -9.69 -12.28 7.45
CA ARG A 283 -9.93 -12.80 6.09
C ARG A 283 -8.65 -13.34 5.45
N TYR A 284 -7.51 -12.65 5.58
CA TYR A 284 -6.25 -13.04 4.92
C TYR A 284 -5.53 -14.22 5.61
N MET A 285 -6.07 -14.73 6.72
CA MET A 285 -5.44 -15.78 7.52
C MET A 285 -6.23 -17.10 7.55
N ARG A 286 -7.46 -17.16 7.02
CA ARG A 286 -8.35 -18.33 7.05
C ARG A 286 -8.07 -19.34 5.94
N TRP A 287 -8.44 -20.61 6.17
CA TRP A 287 -8.22 -21.73 5.25
C TRP A 287 -8.80 -21.52 3.83
N GLU A 288 -9.97 -20.88 3.72
CA GLU A 288 -10.64 -20.57 2.45
C GLU A 288 -9.78 -19.73 1.48
N THR A 289 -8.86 -18.90 2.00
CA THR A 289 -8.00 -18.01 1.20
C THR A 289 -6.81 -18.74 0.54
N PHE A 290 -6.71 -20.06 0.72
CA PHE A 290 -5.74 -20.92 0.06
C PHE A 290 -6.30 -21.61 -1.21
N TRP A 291 -7.56 -21.37 -1.57
CA TRP A 291 -8.27 -22.14 -2.60
C TRP A 291 -8.96 -21.27 -3.68
N PRO A 292 -8.21 -20.74 -4.66
CA PRO A 292 -8.70 -19.76 -5.66
C PRO A 292 -9.51 -20.41 -6.80
N ILE A 293 -10.43 -21.33 -6.48
CA ILE A 293 -11.30 -21.99 -7.47
C ILE A 293 -12.77 -22.03 -7.04
N HIS A 294 -13.17 -21.18 -6.08
CA HIS A 294 -14.55 -21.12 -5.58
C HIS A 294 -15.54 -20.48 -6.59
N SER A 295 -15.08 -19.62 -7.50
CA SER A 295 -15.93 -19.03 -8.56
C SER A 295 -15.38 -19.24 -9.98
N LYS A 296 -16.27 -19.07 -10.97
CA LYS A 296 -15.91 -19.03 -12.39
C LYS A 296 -15.02 -17.82 -12.73
N GLU A 297 -15.05 -16.77 -11.93
CA GLU A 297 -14.21 -15.59 -12.11
C GLU A 297 -12.79 -15.83 -11.60
N ASP A 298 -12.61 -16.53 -10.48
CA ASP A 298 -11.27 -16.91 -9.98
C ASP A 298 -10.54 -17.77 -11.00
N MET A 299 -11.23 -18.75 -11.60
CA MET A 299 -10.67 -19.61 -12.66
C MET A 299 -10.27 -18.80 -13.91
N LYS A 300 -11.10 -17.82 -14.31
CA LYS A 300 -10.80 -16.88 -15.41
C LYS A 300 -9.60 -15.99 -15.08
N ASN A 301 -9.46 -15.57 -13.83
CA ASN A 301 -8.36 -14.73 -13.36
C ASN A 301 -7.06 -15.51 -13.13
N LEU A 302 -7.14 -16.79 -12.74
CA LEU A 302 -6.02 -17.74 -12.74
C LEU A 302 -5.48 -17.91 -14.17
N GLY A 303 -6.36 -18.14 -15.16
CA GLY A 303 -5.98 -18.22 -16.57
C GLY A 303 -5.37 -16.91 -17.12
N ARG A 304 -5.90 -15.75 -16.71
CA ARG A 304 -5.28 -14.43 -17.01
C ARG A 304 -3.88 -14.30 -16.38
N THR A 305 -3.73 -14.70 -15.12
CA THR A 305 -2.48 -14.65 -14.34
C THR A 305 -1.40 -15.55 -14.96
N LEU A 306 -1.74 -16.81 -15.26
CA LEU A 306 -0.87 -17.73 -16.01
C LEU A 306 -0.48 -17.17 -17.37
N GLY A 307 -1.43 -16.60 -18.12
CA GLY A 307 -1.16 -15.95 -19.41
C GLY A 307 -0.20 -14.76 -19.31
N PHE A 308 -0.22 -14.00 -18.21
CA PHE A 308 0.72 -12.91 -17.97
C PHE A 308 2.12 -13.43 -17.62
N TYR A 309 2.24 -14.38 -16.68
CA TYR A 309 3.55 -14.96 -16.31
C TYR A 309 4.22 -15.78 -17.43
N THR A 310 3.43 -16.32 -18.37
CA THR A 310 3.93 -17.01 -19.57
C THR A 310 4.13 -16.07 -20.77
N PHE A 311 3.99 -14.75 -20.59
CA PHE A 311 4.11 -13.70 -21.61
C PHE A 311 3.09 -13.77 -22.77
N LEU A 312 2.07 -14.64 -22.68
CA LEU A 312 0.91 -14.68 -23.59
C LEU A 312 -0.03 -13.47 -23.45
N ARG A 313 0.12 -12.64 -22.39
CA ARG A 313 -0.64 -11.42 -22.14
C ARG A 313 0.29 -10.29 -21.70
N LYS A 314 0.06 -9.07 -22.21
CA LYS A 314 0.81 -7.86 -21.83
C LYS A 314 0.47 -7.34 -20.43
N GLU A 315 -0.75 -7.62 -19.95
CA GLU A 315 -1.29 -7.09 -18.70
C GLU A 315 -1.93 -8.22 -17.87
N GLY A 316 -1.77 -8.13 -16.55
CA GLY A 316 -2.32 -9.06 -15.57
C GLY A 316 -3.24 -8.36 -14.57
N PRO A 317 -4.21 -9.07 -13.96
CA PRO A 317 -5.06 -8.53 -12.91
C PRO A 317 -4.28 -8.12 -11.65
N LEU A 318 -4.63 -6.97 -11.07
CA LEU A 318 -3.98 -6.41 -9.88
C LEU A 318 -4.47 -7.09 -8.58
N TYR A 319 -3.55 -7.65 -7.81
CA TYR A 319 -3.80 -8.24 -6.48
C TYR A 319 -3.02 -7.50 -5.39
N VAL A 320 -3.64 -7.27 -4.24
CA VAL A 320 -3.05 -6.61 -3.07
C VAL A 320 -2.34 -7.60 -2.16
N ALA A 321 -2.93 -8.77 -1.90
CA ALA A 321 -2.37 -9.79 -1.02
C ALA A 321 -1.72 -10.93 -1.83
N HIS A 322 -2.51 -11.69 -2.59
CA HIS A 322 -2.02 -12.87 -3.31
C HIS A 322 -2.81 -13.16 -4.60
N ASN A 323 -2.12 -13.31 -5.73
CA ASN A 323 -2.74 -13.78 -6.98
C ASN A 323 -3.06 -15.30 -6.91
N PRO A 324 -3.99 -15.82 -7.74
CA PRO A 324 -4.39 -17.23 -7.73
C PRO A 324 -3.24 -18.24 -7.88
N LEU A 325 -2.22 -17.91 -8.69
CA LEU A 325 -1.07 -18.79 -8.89
C LEU A 325 -0.19 -18.86 -7.63
N GLN A 326 -0.01 -17.74 -6.94
CA GLN A 326 0.65 -17.69 -5.62
C GLN A 326 -0.14 -18.47 -4.57
N GLN A 327 -1.47 -18.29 -4.49
CA GLN A 327 -2.32 -19.02 -3.54
C GLN A 327 -2.17 -20.55 -3.72
N LEU A 328 -2.31 -21.06 -4.96
CA LEU A 328 -2.07 -22.48 -5.25
C LEU A 328 -0.66 -22.96 -4.91
N THR A 329 0.36 -22.13 -5.19
CA THR A 329 1.76 -22.43 -4.86
C THR A 329 1.97 -22.56 -3.35
N TYR A 330 1.37 -21.67 -2.54
CA TYR A 330 1.44 -21.75 -1.09
C TYR A 330 0.69 -22.97 -0.55
N THR A 331 -0.49 -23.29 -1.08
CA THR A 331 -1.22 -24.51 -0.71
C THR A 331 -0.40 -25.77 -0.98
N SER A 332 0.26 -25.82 -2.14
CA SER A 332 1.19 -26.89 -2.48
C SER A 332 2.38 -26.95 -1.51
N ILE A 333 3.00 -25.80 -1.17
CA ILE A 333 4.16 -25.79 -0.27
C ILE A 333 3.82 -26.12 1.18
N TYR A 334 2.60 -25.82 1.65
CA TYR A 334 2.10 -26.28 2.96
C TYR A 334 1.84 -27.79 2.98
N ILE A 335 1.28 -28.37 1.91
CA ILE A 335 1.06 -29.83 1.80
C ILE A 335 2.41 -30.57 1.75
N VAL A 336 3.36 -30.09 0.94
CA VAL A 336 4.72 -30.63 0.87
C VAL A 336 5.47 -30.44 2.20
N GLY A 337 5.25 -29.32 2.91
CA GLY A 337 5.73 -29.09 4.28
C GLY A 337 5.22 -30.11 5.29
N ALA A 338 3.91 -30.34 5.32
CA ALA A 338 3.30 -31.35 6.18
C ALA A 338 3.82 -32.76 5.87
N LEU A 339 3.98 -33.11 4.58
CA LEU A 339 4.57 -34.38 4.16
C LEU A 339 6.04 -34.52 4.63
N GLN A 340 6.85 -33.46 4.49
CA GLN A 340 8.23 -33.47 4.97
C GLN A 340 8.32 -33.67 6.49
N MET A 341 7.47 -32.96 7.24
CA MET A 341 7.36 -33.11 8.69
C MET A 341 6.99 -34.53 9.09
N LEU A 342 5.99 -35.14 8.43
CA LEU A 342 5.54 -36.50 8.71
C LEU A 342 6.63 -37.54 8.39
N ILE A 343 7.27 -37.44 7.21
CA ILE A 343 8.37 -38.35 6.82
C ILE A 343 9.55 -38.24 7.78
N GLY A 344 9.95 -37.00 8.14
CA GLY A 344 11.03 -36.76 9.09
C GLY A 344 10.72 -37.29 10.50
N LEU A 345 9.47 -37.12 10.96
CA LEU A 345 9.01 -37.63 12.24
C LEU A 345 8.93 -39.17 12.26
N SER A 346 8.47 -39.81 11.17
CA SER A 346 8.51 -41.27 11.02
C SER A 346 9.93 -41.83 11.01
N LEU A 347 10.89 -41.13 10.39
CA LEU A 347 12.31 -41.50 10.40
C LEU A 347 12.96 -41.30 11.79
N TYR A 348 12.53 -40.29 12.55
CA TYR A 348 12.96 -40.06 13.93
C TYR A 348 12.36 -41.10 14.90
N ALA A 349 11.11 -41.51 14.70
CA ALA A 349 10.40 -42.45 15.55
C ALA A 349 11.08 -43.82 15.67
N LEU A 350 11.89 -44.21 14.68
CA LEU A 350 12.70 -45.43 14.68
C LEU A 350 13.67 -45.53 15.86
N TYR A 351 14.06 -44.41 16.49
CA TYR A 351 14.91 -44.43 17.69
C TYR A 351 14.14 -44.78 18.98
N HIS A 352 12.80 -44.76 18.97
CA HIS A 352 11.95 -44.83 20.17
C HIS A 352 10.84 -45.91 20.09
N MET A 353 11.04 -46.94 19.26
CA MET A 353 10.02 -47.99 18.97
C MET A 353 9.53 -48.79 20.20
N SER A 354 10.21 -48.71 21.35
CA SER A 354 9.74 -49.29 22.61
C SER A 354 8.49 -48.61 23.19
N ASN A 355 8.16 -47.40 22.73
CA ASN A 355 6.94 -46.68 23.08
C ASN A 355 5.88 -46.84 21.96
N PRO A 356 4.64 -47.24 22.27
CA PRO A 356 3.63 -47.53 21.26
C PRO A 356 3.22 -46.32 20.39
N VAL A 357 3.33 -45.09 20.91
CA VAL A 357 3.04 -43.88 20.13
C VAL A 357 4.11 -43.66 19.06
N TRP A 358 5.38 -43.84 19.41
CA TRP A 358 6.49 -43.75 18.45
C TRP A 358 6.47 -44.94 17.48
N ALA A 359 6.15 -46.15 17.93
CA ALA A 359 5.97 -47.31 17.05
C ALA A 359 4.86 -47.07 16.00
N PHE A 360 3.74 -46.45 16.38
CA PHE A 360 2.68 -46.06 15.44
C PHE A 360 3.17 -45.01 14.43
N ILE A 361 3.88 -43.97 14.89
CA ILE A 361 4.44 -42.92 14.02
C ILE A 361 5.49 -43.48 13.05
N ALA A 362 6.18 -44.57 13.40
CA ALA A 362 7.14 -45.26 12.55
C ALA A 362 6.51 -46.14 11.44
N LEU A 363 5.19 -46.43 11.48
CA LEU A 363 4.53 -47.36 10.54
C LEU A 363 4.80 -47.07 9.04
N PRO A 364 4.81 -45.82 8.54
CA PRO A 364 5.15 -45.54 7.15
C PRO A 364 6.54 -46.05 6.74
N CYS A 365 7.51 -46.10 7.66
CA CYS A 365 8.83 -46.68 7.40
C CYS A 365 8.81 -48.21 7.26
N SER A 366 7.81 -48.89 7.83
CA SER A 366 7.61 -50.34 7.65
C SER A 366 6.84 -50.68 6.37
N TRP A 367 5.94 -49.80 5.91
CA TRP A 367 5.16 -50.01 4.68
C TRP A 367 5.93 -49.64 3.41
N PHE A 368 6.59 -48.48 3.40
CA PHE A 368 7.33 -47.99 2.23
C PHE A 368 8.82 -48.35 2.27
N GLY A 369 9.34 -48.78 3.42
CA GLY A 369 10.76 -49.07 3.62
C GLY A 369 11.60 -47.83 3.90
N ILE A 370 12.54 -47.96 4.83
CA ILE A 370 13.42 -46.87 5.29
C ILE A 370 14.19 -46.19 4.13
N PRO A 371 14.74 -46.89 3.11
CA PRO A 371 15.45 -46.23 2.01
C PRO A 371 14.57 -45.29 1.18
N ILE A 372 13.34 -45.70 0.87
CA ILE A 372 12.38 -44.87 0.11
C ILE A 372 11.93 -43.67 0.95
N MET A 373 11.69 -43.85 2.25
CA MET A 373 11.38 -42.74 3.16
C MET A 373 12.51 -41.69 3.21
N ARG A 374 13.79 -42.12 3.26
CA ARG A 374 14.93 -41.18 3.17
C ARG A 374 14.98 -40.48 1.81
N LEU A 375 14.80 -41.22 0.71
CA LEU A 375 14.82 -40.67 -0.65
C LEU A 375 13.74 -39.60 -0.84
N LEU A 376 12.50 -39.86 -0.41
CA LEU A 376 11.40 -38.90 -0.47
C LEU A 376 11.70 -37.64 0.37
N HIS A 377 12.27 -37.81 1.58
CA HIS A 377 12.67 -36.68 2.43
C HIS A 377 13.72 -35.78 1.76
N VAL A 378 14.68 -36.38 1.07
CA VAL A 378 15.74 -35.68 0.32
C VAL A 378 15.19 -35.02 -0.95
N MET A 379 14.33 -35.69 -1.71
CA MET A 379 13.70 -35.13 -2.91
C MET A 379 12.84 -33.90 -2.57
N ILE A 380 12.11 -33.94 -1.45
CA ILE A 380 11.32 -32.82 -0.96
C ILE A 380 12.21 -31.66 -0.49
N MET A 381 13.37 -31.92 0.11
CA MET A 381 14.36 -30.88 0.42
C MET A 381 14.81 -30.13 -0.84
N PHE A 382 15.15 -30.83 -1.93
CA PHE A 382 15.51 -30.19 -3.19
C PHE A 382 14.33 -29.43 -3.85
N LEU A 383 13.09 -29.90 -3.66
CA LEU A 383 11.89 -29.16 -4.07
C LEU A 383 11.74 -27.84 -3.29
N PHE A 384 12.07 -27.80 -1.99
CA PHE A 384 12.13 -26.53 -1.25
C PHE A 384 13.24 -25.60 -1.76
N TRP A 385 14.40 -26.12 -2.18
CA TRP A 385 15.47 -25.28 -2.75
C TRP A 385 15.00 -24.59 -4.03
N TRP A 386 14.38 -25.35 -4.94
CA TRP A 386 13.80 -24.81 -6.17
C TRP A 386 12.70 -23.78 -5.88
N PHE A 387 11.79 -24.09 -4.94
CA PHE A 387 10.75 -23.15 -4.50
C PHE A 387 11.34 -21.86 -3.92
N VAL A 388 12.35 -21.92 -3.06
CA VAL A 388 12.97 -20.73 -2.44
C VAL A 388 13.63 -19.85 -3.51
N ILE A 389 14.37 -20.44 -4.45
CA ILE A 389 14.99 -19.70 -5.57
C ILE A 389 13.91 -19.01 -6.43
N ALA A 390 12.86 -19.75 -6.83
CA ALA A 390 11.77 -19.21 -7.62
C ALA A 390 10.96 -18.13 -6.87
N HIS A 391 10.70 -18.32 -5.58
CA HIS A 391 9.98 -17.38 -4.72
C HIS A 391 10.76 -16.07 -4.56
N ILE A 392 12.06 -16.13 -4.27
CA ILE A 392 12.93 -14.95 -4.17
C ILE A 392 12.98 -14.20 -5.51
N TYR A 393 13.18 -14.91 -6.63
CA TYR A 393 13.18 -14.30 -7.95
C TYR A 393 11.85 -13.59 -8.28
N LEU A 394 10.71 -14.26 -8.07
CA LEU A 394 9.39 -13.68 -8.35
C LEU A 394 9.06 -12.49 -7.42
N ALA A 395 9.49 -12.54 -6.15
CA ALA A 395 9.32 -11.44 -5.21
C ALA A 395 10.10 -10.19 -5.65
N PHE A 396 11.40 -10.33 -5.98
CA PHE A 396 12.19 -9.21 -6.50
C PHE A 396 11.70 -8.71 -7.88
N ARG A 397 11.26 -9.62 -8.76
CA ARG A 397 10.68 -9.28 -10.06
C ARG A 397 9.43 -8.41 -9.89
N ALA A 398 8.49 -8.80 -9.01
CA ALA A 398 7.26 -8.05 -8.76
C ALA A 398 7.53 -6.70 -8.09
N ASP A 399 8.49 -6.63 -7.17
CA ASP A 399 8.85 -5.36 -6.50
C ASP A 399 9.52 -4.39 -7.49
N SER A 400 10.39 -4.88 -8.37
CA SER A 400 11.14 -4.05 -9.32
C SER A 400 10.35 -3.62 -10.56
N LEU A 401 9.46 -4.46 -11.11
CA LEU A 401 8.72 -4.17 -12.34
C LEU A 401 7.31 -3.63 -12.04
N GLU A 402 6.58 -4.33 -11.17
CA GLU A 402 5.15 -4.06 -10.89
C GLU A 402 4.97 -3.11 -9.69
N ARG A 403 6.06 -2.80 -8.96
CA ARG A 403 6.10 -1.90 -7.79
C ARG A 403 5.14 -2.30 -6.68
N HIS A 404 4.89 -3.60 -6.52
CA HIS A 404 3.91 -4.13 -5.57
C HIS A 404 4.22 -3.85 -4.09
N GLY A 405 5.46 -3.51 -3.75
CA GLY A 405 5.90 -3.26 -2.37
C GLY A 405 6.00 -4.54 -1.53
N GLY A 406 6.00 -5.73 -2.15
CA GLY A 406 5.81 -7.02 -1.47
C GLY A 406 6.94 -7.35 -0.47
N VAL A 407 8.20 -7.17 -0.88
CA VAL A 407 9.37 -7.40 -0.02
C VAL A 407 9.39 -6.39 1.12
N SER A 408 9.17 -5.10 0.79
CA SER A 408 9.08 -4.01 1.77
C SER A 408 7.94 -4.22 2.78
N ALA A 409 6.80 -4.75 2.35
CA ALA A 409 5.68 -5.07 3.23
C ALA A 409 5.98 -6.27 4.14
N MET A 410 6.75 -7.27 3.68
CA MET A 410 7.09 -8.43 4.51
C MET A 410 8.12 -8.10 5.61
N ILE A 411 8.84 -6.99 5.47
CA ILE A 411 9.66 -6.39 6.53
C ILE A 411 8.82 -5.43 7.38
N SER A 412 8.18 -4.44 6.77
CA SER A 412 7.55 -3.29 7.46
C SER A 412 6.10 -3.51 7.94
N GLY A 413 5.43 -4.55 7.47
CA GLY A 413 4.03 -4.88 7.80
C GLY A 413 2.96 -4.15 6.99
N GLY A 414 3.30 -3.35 5.98
CA GLY A 414 2.30 -2.72 5.14
C GLY A 414 2.78 -2.29 3.75
N VAL A 415 1.86 -2.32 2.80
CA VAL A 415 2.02 -1.86 1.42
C VAL A 415 1.59 -0.39 1.33
N TRP A 416 2.32 0.42 0.55
CA TRP A 416 1.86 1.75 0.16
C TRP A 416 1.15 1.66 -1.19
N MET A 417 -0.17 1.90 -1.19
CA MET A 417 -0.98 1.85 -2.40
C MET A 417 -1.62 3.23 -2.65
N ARG A 418 -1.89 3.55 -3.93
CA ARG A 418 -2.70 4.71 -4.27
C ARG A 418 -4.16 4.39 -3.97
N ARG A 419 -4.93 5.34 -3.43
CA ARG A 419 -6.40 5.17 -3.25
C ARG A 419 -7.11 4.63 -4.49
N THR A 420 -6.63 5.03 -5.66
CA THR A 420 -7.27 4.74 -6.94
C THR A 420 -6.82 3.45 -7.62
N SER A 421 -6.03 2.62 -6.92
CA SER A 421 -5.84 1.23 -7.29
C SER A 421 -7.13 0.43 -7.07
N ARG A 422 -7.53 -0.38 -8.04
CA ARG A 422 -8.63 -1.35 -7.94
C ARG A 422 -8.09 -2.78 -7.79
N PRO A 423 -7.74 -3.23 -6.57
CA PRO A 423 -7.34 -4.61 -6.34
C PRO A 423 -8.53 -5.56 -6.42
N VAL A 424 -8.30 -6.80 -6.86
CA VAL A 424 -9.35 -7.83 -6.99
C VAL A 424 -9.70 -8.48 -5.62
N ASP A 425 -8.80 -8.43 -4.65
CA ASP A 425 -8.83 -9.14 -3.35
C ASP A 425 -8.96 -8.22 -2.11
N ALA A 426 -9.13 -6.91 -2.31
CA ALA A 426 -9.35 -5.91 -1.27
C ALA A 426 -10.45 -4.92 -1.70
N PRO A 427 -11.15 -4.22 -0.78
CA PRO A 427 -12.12 -3.19 -1.13
C PRO A 427 -11.45 -1.99 -1.83
N GLU A 428 -12.21 -1.20 -2.60
CA GLU A 428 -11.78 0.10 -3.16
C GLU A 428 -11.40 1.10 -2.04
N LEU A 429 -10.47 2.04 -2.31
CA LEU A 429 -9.64 2.74 -1.29
C LEU A 429 -9.70 4.29 -1.33
#